data_AF-A0A1V6U1Z3-F1
#
_entry.id   AF-A0A1V6U1Z3-F1
#
_cell.length_a   1.000
_cell.length_b   1.000
_cell.length_c   1.000
_cell.angle_alpha   90.00
_cell.angle_beta   90.00
_cell.angle_gamma   90.00
#
_symmetry.space_group_name_H-M   'P 1'
#
loop_
_entity.id
_entity.type
_entity.pdbx_description
1 polymer ?
#
loop_
_entity_poly.entity_id
_entity_poly.type
_entity_poly.pdbx_seq_one_letter_code
_entity_poly.pdbx_strand_id
1 'polypeptide(L)'
;MIPHDPAQVARLLLSRHNCTLVKCTPIQRLWAGYGSICAITAQANDDDAAKYASRICDPNSLAKGQAKAGAEFKLILKLITAPESSSAGLGLDEGHLRKMFSYEVERYFYECIVPELDGLGVAGCFALTGGENRNKSQDVPRNSNEEGEDSADRLDGCMAILMADLRNLFPVSGEKRSVLSSVQVFGALEWLARFHSRSWELGIGLGSIPTSSESRPGPGSGVDGEQGLGFILPPLEEHARRIKQKQKHEGGDIGQNVWLNGGYTYLSTRRKEYTSLAEDDSEWSSAFCDPFSNSPTSITGTSSMSTAEAAALCLTPRGRIMESLIHGDVKSENLFTSRSGEDVAFFDFQYVGLGLGVCDLAKLFTCSVSVEMLLGSDFQGYLPDSLSICTGEKELLERYHRSLLRSPQSRSRSQEGKGIYDWDTFLRHWETALVDWCRFQASWGFWGNTEWLEARVRSILNDQGWRNWLEDDIEKYKV
;
A
#
# COMPACT_ATOMS: atom_id res chain seq x y z
N MET A 1 -8.27 22.55 -13.59
CA MET A 1 -6.82 22.49 -13.25
C MET A 1 -6.09 22.69 -14.56
N ILE A 2 -5.32 23.76 -14.69
CA ILE A 2 -4.61 24.08 -15.94
C ILE A 2 -3.62 22.92 -16.22
N PRO A 3 -3.60 22.32 -17.42
CA PRO A 3 -2.62 21.29 -17.74
C PRO A 3 -1.21 21.86 -17.62
N HIS A 4 -0.43 21.36 -16.66
CA HIS A 4 0.96 21.79 -16.52
C HIS A 4 1.84 20.97 -17.46
N ASP A 5 2.72 21.64 -18.21
CA ASP A 5 3.75 20.99 -19.01
C ASP A 5 4.71 20.21 -18.08
N PRO A 6 4.87 18.87 -18.26
CA PRO A 6 5.78 18.07 -17.44
C PRO A 6 7.21 18.62 -17.41
N ALA A 7 7.70 19.20 -18.51
CA ALA A 7 9.04 19.77 -18.55
C ALA A 7 9.14 21.05 -17.71
N GLN A 8 8.09 21.89 -17.70
CA GLN A 8 8.03 23.07 -16.83
C GLN A 8 7.98 22.67 -15.35
N VAL A 9 7.15 21.70 -14.98
CA VAL A 9 7.08 21.20 -13.59
C VAL A 9 8.44 20.63 -13.16
N ALA A 10 9.09 19.83 -14.01
CA ALA A 10 10.42 19.30 -13.73
C ALA A 10 11.46 20.42 -13.52
N ARG A 11 11.47 21.46 -14.37
CA ARG A 11 12.38 22.62 -14.22
C ARG A 11 12.21 23.29 -12.85
N LEU A 12 10.96 23.54 -12.45
CA LEU A 12 10.64 24.18 -11.18
C LEU A 12 11.03 23.34 -9.96
N LEU A 13 10.86 22.00 -10.03
CA LEU A 13 11.25 21.13 -8.92
C LEU A 13 12.77 20.96 -8.83
N LEU A 14 13.47 20.91 -9.97
CA LEU A 14 14.93 20.76 -10.01
C LEU A 14 15.67 22.02 -9.55
N SER A 15 15.16 23.22 -9.89
CA SER A 15 15.82 24.49 -9.54
C SER A 15 15.98 24.68 -8.02
N ARG A 16 15.05 24.13 -7.24
CA ARG A 16 15.05 24.14 -5.76
C ARG A 16 16.28 23.46 -5.15
N HIS A 17 16.89 22.54 -5.91
CA HIS A 17 18.08 21.79 -5.52
C HIS A 17 19.28 22.14 -6.41
N ASN A 18 19.29 23.34 -6.99
CA ASN A 18 20.32 23.83 -7.91
C ASN A 18 20.67 22.83 -9.02
N CYS A 19 19.64 22.23 -9.62
CA CYS A 19 19.78 21.31 -10.74
C CYS A 19 19.05 21.85 -11.98
N THR A 20 19.56 21.51 -13.16
CA THR A 20 18.99 21.90 -14.46
C THR A 20 18.38 20.70 -15.17
N LEU A 21 17.22 20.91 -15.82
CA LEU A 21 16.61 19.92 -16.69
C LEU A 21 17.40 19.80 -18.00
N VAL A 22 17.91 18.61 -18.31
CA VAL A 22 18.55 18.29 -19.60
C VAL A 22 17.53 17.71 -20.57
N LYS A 23 16.72 16.74 -20.11
CA LYS A 23 15.74 16.03 -20.96
C LYS A 23 14.52 15.62 -20.17
N CYS A 24 13.34 15.77 -20.78
CA CYS A 24 12.07 15.22 -20.30
C CYS A 24 11.47 14.34 -21.40
N THR A 25 11.26 13.05 -21.13
CA THR A 25 10.74 12.08 -22.10
C THR A 25 9.50 11.38 -21.53
N PRO A 26 8.31 11.55 -22.12
CA PRO A 26 7.12 10.82 -21.70
C PRO A 26 7.33 9.30 -21.80
N ILE A 27 6.93 8.57 -20.75
CA ILE A 27 6.95 7.10 -20.71
C ILE A 27 5.53 6.58 -20.94
N GLN A 28 4.59 7.02 -20.10
CA GLN A 28 3.19 6.57 -20.14
C GLN A 28 2.25 7.61 -19.55
N ARG A 29 0.95 7.44 -19.82
CA ARG A 29 -0.11 8.18 -19.14
C ARG A 29 -0.57 7.41 -17.90
N LEU A 30 -0.99 8.14 -16.88
CA LEU A 30 -1.69 7.55 -15.73
C LEU A 30 -3.11 7.14 -16.14
N TRP A 31 -3.64 6.13 -15.45
CA TRP A 31 -4.90 5.49 -15.84
C TRP A 31 -6.08 6.47 -15.83
N ALA A 32 -6.94 6.36 -16.85
CA ALA A 32 -8.06 7.27 -17.11
C ALA A 32 -7.68 8.76 -17.22
N GLY A 33 -6.47 9.07 -17.68
CA GLY A 33 -6.06 10.45 -17.97
C GLY A 33 -5.69 11.29 -16.75
N TYR A 34 -5.38 10.66 -15.61
CA TYR A 34 -5.03 11.35 -14.36
C TYR A 34 -3.63 11.98 -14.34
N GLY A 35 -2.92 11.99 -15.47
CA GLY A 35 -1.59 12.58 -15.59
C GLY A 35 -0.63 11.72 -16.38
N SER A 36 0.66 11.84 -16.06
CA SER A 36 1.73 11.24 -16.86
C SER A 36 2.94 10.85 -16.02
N ILE A 37 3.70 9.89 -16.55
CA ILE A 37 5.01 9.50 -16.04
C ILE A 37 6.05 9.86 -17.11
N CYS A 38 7.08 10.59 -16.72
CA CYS A 38 8.17 11.01 -17.61
C CYS A 38 9.53 10.57 -17.06
N ALA A 39 10.42 10.12 -17.94
CA ALA A 39 11.84 9.98 -17.65
C ALA A 39 12.49 11.36 -17.71
N ILE A 40 13.24 11.70 -16.67
CA ILE A 40 13.94 12.97 -16.54
C ILE A 40 15.45 12.71 -16.53
N THR A 41 16.19 13.47 -17.33
CA THR A 41 17.64 13.62 -17.20
C THR A 41 17.90 15.02 -16.68
N ALA A 42 18.60 15.11 -15.57
CA ALA A 42 18.94 16.36 -14.90
C ALA A 42 20.46 16.45 -14.72
N GLN A 43 20.95 17.68 -14.56
CA GLN A 43 22.36 17.98 -14.31
C GLN A 43 22.49 18.80 -13.02
N ALA A 44 23.46 18.45 -12.18
CA ALA A 44 23.79 19.22 -10.99
C ALA A 44 24.62 20.46 -11.36
N ASN A 45 24.23 21.66 -10.92
CA ASN A 45 24.94 22.89 -11.28
C ASN A 45 26.17 23.15 -10.40
N ASP A 46 26.22 22.56 -9.20
CA ASP A 46 27.35 22.65 -8.28
C ASP A 46 27.64 21.30 -7.58
N ASP A 47 28.69 21.26 -6.77
CA ASP A 47 29.12 20.05 -6.07
C ASP A 47 28.14 19.61 -4.97
N ASP A 48 27.38 20.53 -4.37
CA ASP A 48 26.44 20.19 -3.30
C ASP A 48 25.15 19.58 -3.86
N ALA A 49 24.65 20.13 -4.98
CA ALA A 49 23.61 19.53 -5.81
C ALA A 49 24.02 18.14 -6.30
N ALA A 50 25.27 17.96 -6.73
CA ALA A 50 25.78 16.65 -7.16
C ALA A 50 25.80 15.63 -6.02
N LYS A 51 26.21 16.04 -4.82
CA LYS A 51 26.17 15.18 -3.62
C LYS A 51 24.74 14.83 -3.21
N TYR A 52 23.83 15.80 -3.26
CA TYR A 52 22.40 15.59 -2.98
C TYR A 52 21.79 14.59 -3.97
N ALA A 53 21.97 14.80 -5.26
CA ALA A 53 21.49 13.90 -6.32
C ALA A 53 22.07 12.49 -6.18
N SER A 54 23.37 12.37 -5.90
CA SER A 54 24.02 11.07 -5.71
C SER A 54 23.47 10.33 -4.50
N ARG A 55 23.21 11.01 -3.37
CA ARG A 55 22.60 10.39 -2.18
C ARG A 55 21.26 9.72 -2.48
N ILE A 56 20.49 10.31 -3.39
CA ILE A 56 19.12 9.87 -3.71
C ILE A 56 19.10 8.84 -4.84
N CYS A 57 19.91 9.04 -5.88
CA CYS A 57 19.84 8.27 -7.11
C CYS A 57 20.85 7.12 -7.19
N ASP A 58 22.01 7.28 -6.56
CA ASP A 58 23.09 6.29 -6.55
C ASP A 58 24.03 6.49 -5.34
N PRO A 59 23.62 6.00 -4.15
CA PRO A 59 24.42 6.13 -2.93
C PRO A 59 25.84 5.54 -3.09
N ASN A 60 26.04 4.55 -3.96
CA ASN A 60 27.35 3.94 -4.20
C ASN A 60 28.31 4.90 -4.92
N SER A 61 27.80 5.73 -5.83
CA SER A 61 28.61 6.77 -6.50
C SER A 61 29.03 7.89 -5.54
N LEU A 62 28.20 8.22 -4.56
CA LEU A 62 28.55 9.16 -3.49
C LEU A 62 29.73 8.65 -2.66
N ALA A 63 29.70 7.38 -2.24
CA ALA A 63 30.76 6.76 -1.45
C ALA A 63 32.13 6.74 -2.16
N LYS A 64 32.14 6.77 -3.50
CA LYS A 64 33.36 6.82 -4.32
C LYS A 64 33.90 8.23 -4.57
N GLY A 65 33.25 9.27 -4.03
CA GLY A 65 33.66 10.67 -4.23
C GLY A 65 33.51 11.16 -5.67
N GLN A 66 32.59 10.57 -6.45
CA GLN A 66 32.39 10.86 -7.87
C GLN A 66 31.38 11.98 -8.13
N ALA A 67 30.72 12.49 -7.09
CA ALA A 67 29.75 13.57 -7.18
C ALA A 67 30.44 14.92 -7.44
N LYS A 68 30.27 15.47 -8.65
CA LYS A 68 30.82 16.78 -9.06
C LYS A 68 29.81 17.58 -9.87
N ALA A 69 29.96 18.91 -9.87
CA ALA A 69 29.24 19.81 -10.74
C ALA A 69 29.29 19.35 -12.21
N GLY A 70 28.18 19.48 -12.92
CA GLY A 70 28.00 19.02 -14.30
C GLY A 70 27.63 17.54 -14.45
N ALA A 71 27.62 16.75 -13.37
CA ALA A 71 27.19 15.35 -13.43
C ALA A 71 25.69 15.25 -13.79
N GLU A 72 25.39 14.37 -14.76
CA GLU A 72 24.02 14.03 -15.12
C GLU A 72 23.50 12.83 -14.31
N PHE A 73 22.21 12.87 -14.00
CA PHE A 73 21.52 11.80 -13.28
C PHE A 73 20.08 11.63 -13.79
N LYS A 74 19.48 10.48 -13.47
CA LYS A 74 18.18 10.06 -14.00
C LYS A 74 17.14 10.00 -12.89
N LEU A 75 15.97 10.56 -13.20
CA LEU A 75 14.81 10.60 -12.31
C LEU A 75 13.56 10.16 -13.07
N ILE A 76 12.51 9.87 -12.33
CA ILE A 76 11.14 9.66 -12.82
C ILE A 76 10.26 10.75 -12.26
N LEU A 77 9.57 11.49 -13.13
CA LEU A 77 8.51 12.42 -12.76
C LEU A 77 7.17 11.70 -12.85
N LYS A 78 6.45 11.59 -11.73
CA LYS A 78 5.02 11.24 -11.70
C LYS A 78 4.23 12.53 -11.51
N LEU A 79 3.54 12.96 -12.56
CA LEU A 79 2.73 14.18 -12.59
C LEU A 79 1.26 13.81 -12.57
N ILE A 80 0.52 14.34 -11.59
CA ILE A 80 -0.93 14.13 -11.44
C ILE A 80 -1.67 15.37 -11.95
N THR A 81 -2.53 15.17 -12.93
CA THR A 81 -3.42 16.19 -13.49
C THR A 81 -4.82 15.58 -13.57
N ALA A 82 -5.62 15.79 -12.53
CA ALA A 82 -6.99 15.26 -12.49
C ALA A 82 -7.85 15.86 -13.61
N PRO A 83 -8.68 15.07 -14.32
CA PRO A 83 -9.59 15.60 -15.32
C PRO A 83 -10.57 16.63 -14.73
N GLU A 84 -10.89 17.69 -15.48
CA GLU A 84 -11.74 18.79 -15.00
C GLU A 84 -13.24 18.42 -14.83
N SER A 85 -13.64 17.21 -15.25
CA SER A 85 -15.04 16.87 -15.54
C SER A 85 -15.51 15.50 -15.02
N SER A 86 -15.10 15.09 -13.82
CA SER A 86 -15.77 13.96 -13.11
C SER A 86 -16.91 14.40 -12.19
N SER A 87 -17.17 15.71 -12.05
CA SER A 87 -18.23 16.28 -11.19
C SER A 87 -19.38 16.94 -11.95
N ALA A 88 -19.34 16.97 -13.29
CA ALA A 88 -20.40 17.53 -14.11
C ALA A 88 -21.42 16.45 -14.53
N GLY A 89 -22.21 15.94 -13.57
CA GLY A 89 -23.54 15.40 -13.89
C GLY A 89 -23.98 14.06 -13.27
N LEU A 90 -23.13 13.27 -12.62
CA LEU A 90 -23.53 11.94 -12.10
C LEU A 90 -22.86 11.59 -10.77
N GLY A 91 -23.53 11.91 -9.65
CA GLY A 91 -23.23 11.36 -8.32
C GLY A 91 -21.80 11.55 -7.79
N LEU A 92 -21.54 10.99 -6.60
CA LEU A 92 -20.20 10.92 -6.01
C LEU A 92 -19.45 9.73 -6.62
N ASP A 93 -18.40 9.97 -7.41
CA ASP A 93 -17.57 8.91 -7.99
C ASP A 93 -16.51 8.43 -6.99
N GLU A 94 -16.78 7.29 -6.34
CA GLU A 94 -15.84 6.64 -5.42
C GLU A 94 -14.51 6.30 -6.10
N GLY A 95 -14.53 5.90 -7.37
CA GLY A 95 -13.32 5.59 -8.14
C GLY A 95 -12.43 6.83 -8.31
N HIS A 96 -13.05 7.98 -8.60
CA HIS A 96 -12.34 9.25 -8.64
C HIS A 96 -11.72 9.62 -7.29
N LEU A 97 -12.49 9.54 -6.20
CA LEU A 97 -12.00 9.84 -4.85
C LEU A 97 -10.83 8.94 -4.47
N ARG A 98 -10.96 7.63 -4.71
CA ARG A 98 -9.92 6.64 -4.43
C ARG A 98 -8.61 6.98 -5.12
N LYS A 99 -8.66 7.36 -6.40
CA LYS A 99 -7.47 7.78 -7.14
C LYS A 99 -6.83 9.01 -6.52
N MET A 100 -7.61 10.06 -6.29
CA MET A 100 -7.08 11.32 -5.74
C MET A 100 -6.41 11.11 -4.38
N PHE A 101 -7.08 10.40 -3.47
CA PHE A 101 -6.51 10.09 -2.16
C PHE A 101 -5.32 9.13 -2.25
N SER A 102 -5.29 8.19 -3.19
CA SER A 102 -4.14 7.30 -3.37
C SER A 102 -2.86 8.04 -3.80
N TYR A 103 -2.99 9.12 -4.57
CA TYR A 103 -1.85 9.97 -4.91
C TYR A 103 -1.38 10.80 -3.71
N GLU A 104 -2.30 11.27 -2.86
CA GLU A 104 -1.95 11.95 -1.60
C GLU A 104 -1.20 11.00 -0.64
N VAL A 105 -1.67 9.75 -0.53
CA VAL A 105 -1.02 8.70 0.26
C VAL A 105 0.38 8.38 -0.28
N GLU A 106 0.51 8.14 -1.58
CA GLU A 106 1.80 7.84 -2.21
C GLU A 106 2.80 8.98 -2.00
N ARG A 107 2.35 10.21 -2.18
CA ARG A 107 3.15 11.40 -1.92
C ARG A 107 3.63 11.45 -0.47
N TYR A 108 2.74 11.28 0.50
CA TYR A 108 3.11 11.25 1.92
C TYR A 108 4.13 10.14 2.21
N PHE A 109 3.95 8.97 1.62
CA PHE A 109 4.88 7.86 1.77
C PHE A 109 6.30 8.23 1.30
N TYR A 110 6.43 8.80 0.10
CA TYR A 110 7.73 9.23 -0.42
C TYR A 110 8.33 10.41 0.35
N GLU A 111 7.50 11.31 0.88
CA GLU A 111 7.94 12.49 1.63
C GLU A 111 8.40 12.14 3.05
N CYS A 112 7.62 11.34 3.77
CA CYS A 112 7.75 11.17 5.22
C CYS A 112 8.22 9.77 5.64
N ILE A 113 7.97 8.73 4.84
CA ILE A 113 8.26 7.33 5.24
C ILE A 113 9.53 6.83 4.57
N VAL A 114 9.71 7.03 3.26
CA VAL A 114 10.89 6.56 2.53
C VAL A 114 12.23 6.98 3.16
N PRO A 115 12.41 8.21 3.70
CA PRO A 115 13.64 8.57 4.39
C PRO A 115 14.01 7.65 5.58
N GLU A 116 13.01 7.01 6.19
CA GLU A 116 13.17 6.10 7.33
C GLU A 116 13.38 4.63 6.91
N LEU A 117 13.25 4.32 5.62
CA LEU A 117 13.39 2.98 5.03
C LEU A 117 14.80 2.70 4.51
N ASP A 118 15.83 3.19 5.20
CA ASP A 118 17.22 3.02 4.76
C ASP A 118 17.59 1.55 4.48
N GLY A 119 18.33 1.33 3.38
CA GLY A 119 18.75 0.01 2.92
C GLY A 119 17.65 -0.88 2.31
N LEU A 120 16.40 -0.41 2.17
CA LEU A 120 15.37 -1.09 1.38
C LEU A 120 15.37 -0.57 -0.07
N GLY A 121 15.08 -1.46 -1.02
CA GLY A 121 14.90 -1.06 -2.42
C GLY A 121 13.60 -0.28 -2.60
N VAL A 122 13.66 1.04 -2.47
CA VAL A 122 12.56 1.99 -2.77
C VAL A 122 13.17 3.21 -3.43
N ALA A 123 12.44 3.84 -4.35
CA ALA A 123 12.94 5.05 -5.00
C ALA A 123 13.04 6.20 -3.99
N GLY A 124 14.21 6.83 -3.90
CA GLY A 124 14.37 8.04 -3.10
C GLY A 124 13.57 9.21 -3.70
N CYS A 125 12.91 10.00 -2.84
CA CYS A 125 12.21 11.21 -3.27
C CYS A 125 13.22 12.36 -3.47
N PHE A 126 13.33 12.87 -4.69
CA PHE A 126 14.20 13.99 -5.03
C PHE A 126 13.52 15.34 -4.75
N ALA A 127 12.28 15.51 -5.19
CA ALA A 127 11.51 16.74 -4.97
C ALA A 127 10.01 16.49 -5.20
N LEU A 128 9.16 17.31 -4.60
CA LEU A 128 7.71 17.24 -4.76
C LEU A 128 7.08 18.64 -4.66
N THR A 129 5.88 18.82 -5.22
CA THR A 129 5.16 20.10 -5.14
C THR A 129 4.83 20.42 -3.68
N GLY A 130 4.96 21.65 -3.16
CA GLY A 130 4.54 21.99 -1.79
C GLY A 130 5.41 21.49 -0.60
N GLY A 131 6.50 20.76 -0.83
CA GLY A 131 7.39 20.25 0.25
C GLY A 131 8.30 21.30 0.92
N GLU A 132 8.35 22.53 0.41
CA GLU A 132 9.30 23.56 0.86
C GLU A 132 8.85 24.32 2.12
N ASN A 133 7.56 24.26 2.49
CA ASN A 133 7.00 25.12 3.54
C ASN A 133 7.06 24.53 4.96
N ARG A 134 7.55 23.30 5.17
CA ARG A 134 7.59 22.70 6.52
C ARG A 134 8.92 22.91 7.27
N ASN A 135 10.04 23.09 6.57
CA ASN A 135 11.35 23.29 7.22
C ASN A 135 11.80 24.77 7.31
N LYS A 136 10.99 25.73 6.81
CA LYS A 136 11.27 27.17 6.92
C LYS A 136 10.30 27.94 7.84
N SER A 137 9.39 27.25 8.53
CA SER A 137 8.50 27.86 9.53
C SER A 137 9.09 27.81 10.94
N GLN A 138 10.30 28.34 11.09
CA GLN A 138 10.72 29.03 12.31
C GLN A 138 11.34 30.36 11.86
N ASP A 139 10.71 31.45 12.29
CA ASP A 139 11.25 32.82 12.35
C ASP A 139 11.28 33.72 11.10
N VAL A 140 10.18 33.85 10.36
CA VAL A 140 9.90 35.13 9.67
C VAL A 140 8.40 35.48 9.71
N PRO A 141 7.98 36.62 10.28
CA PRO A 141 6.60 37.12 10.16
C PRO A 141 6.30 37.47 8.70
N ARG A 142 5.18 36.97 8.17
CA ARG A 142 4.66 37.39 6.87
C ARG A 142 4.22 38.86 6.94
N ASN A 143 5.00 39.77 6.38
CA ASN A 143 4.52 41.10 6.02
C ASN A 143 3.69 40.99 4.73
N SER A 144 2.42 41.35 4.83
CA SER A 144 1.40 41.19 3.79
C SER A 144 1.32 42.39 2.86
N ASN A 145 2.41 42.80 2.19
CA ASN A 145 2.39 43.97 1.28
C ASN A 145 3.42 43.92 0.13
N GLU A 146 3.67 42.75 -0.46
CA GLU A 146 4.38 42.68 -1.75
C GLU A 146 3.50 41.95 -2.79
N GLU A 147 2.61 42.72 -3.40
CA GLU A 147 1.98 42.37 -4.67
C GLU A 147 2.96 42.72 -5.79
N GLY A 148 3.89 41.82 -6.08
CA GLY A 148 4.87 41.98 -7.16
C GLY A 148 5.57 40.66 -7.52
N GLU A 149 5.36 40.20 -8.76
CA GLU A 149 6.20 39.27 -9.54
C GLU A 149 6.31 37.75 -9.23
N ASP A 150 5.65 37.16 -8.24
CA ASP A 150 5.78 35.70 -7.94
C ASP A 150 4.58 34.80 -8.36
N SER A 151 3.83 35.19 -9.39
CA SER A 151 2.65 34.41 -9.85
C SER A 151 2.99 33.22 -10.78
N ALA A 152 4.21 33.13 -11.31
CA ALA A 152 4.63 32.09 -12.24
C ALA A 152 5.16 30.80 -11.57
N ASP A 153 5.53 30.88 -10.28
CA ASP A 153 6.17 29.78 -9.52
C ASP A 153 5.18 28.93 -8.70
N ARG A 154 3.89 29.28 -8.73
CA ARG A 154 2.86 28.54 -8.02
C ARG A 154 2.35 27.38 -8.86
N LEU A 155 2.85 26.18 -8.56
CA LEU A 155 2.27 24.89 -8.96
C LEU A 155 0.94 24.61 -8.23
N ASP A 156 0.09 25.64 -8.09
CA ASP A 156 -1.17 25.57 -7.33
C ASP A 156 -2.12 24.56 -7.97
N GLY A 157 -2.54 23.57 -7.18
CA GLY A 157 -3.43 22.49 -7.62
C GLY A 157 -2.73 21.34 -8.35
N CYS A 158 -1.41 21.38 -8.53
CA CYS A 158 -0.64 20.31 -9.17
C CYS A 158 0.04 19.41 -8.14
N MET A 159 -0.12 18.09 -8.27
CA MET A 159 0.66 17.12 -7.49
C MET A 159 1.71 16.48 -8.38
N ALA A 160 2.98 16.62 -8.02
CA ALA A 160 4.07 15.95 -8.73
C ALA A 160 5.13 15.44 -7.75
N ILE A 161 5.68 14.28 -8.08
CA ILE A 161 6.75 13.61 -7.34
C ILE A 161 7.88 13.32 -8.32
N LEU A 162 9.09 13.78 -8.00
CA LEU A 162 10.31 13.49 -8.73
C LEU A 162 11.12 12.49 -7.91
N MET A 163 11.32 11.29 -8.45
CA MET A 163 11.91 10.15 -7.74
C MET A 163 13.16 9.64 -8.45
N ALA A 164 14.05 8.99 -7.72
CA ALA A 164 15.18 8.28 -8.31
C ALA A 164 14.72 7.25 -9.36
N ASP A 165 15.42 7.17 -10.49
CA ASP A 165 15.20 6.09 -11.46
C ASP A 165 15.85 4.79 -10.96
N LEU A 166 15.02 3.88 -10.46
CA LEU A 166 15.43 2.59 -9.89
C LEU A 166 16.23 1.71 -10.87
N ARG A 167 16.08 1.89 -12.18
CA ARG A 167 16.69 1.02 -13.20
C ARG A 167 18.21 1.06 -13.21
N ASN A 168 18.82 2.07 -12.59
CA ASN A 168 20.27 2.15 -12.42
C ASN A 168 20.79 1.05 -11.48
N LEU A 169 20.08 0.77 -10.39
CA LEU A 169 20.45 -0.24 -9.40
C LEU A 169 19.72 -1.57 -9.62
N PHE A 170 18.49 -1.51 -10.14
CA PHE A 170 17.59 -2.64 -10.37
C PHE A 170 17.17 -2.69 -11.85
N PRO A 171 18.06 -3.12 -12.77
CA PRO A 171 17.83 -2.99 -14.21
C PRO A 171 16.86 -4.02 -14.80
N VAL A 172 16.45 -5.04 -14.04
CA VAL A 172 15.59 -6.12 -14.54
C VAL A 172 14.16 -5.86 -14.09
N SER A 173 13.26 -5.57 -15.05
CA SER A 173 11.84 -5.44 -14.76
C SER A 173 11.14 -6.79 -14.60
N GLY A 174 10.11 -6.85 -13.75
CA GLY A 174 9.27 -8.05 -13.62
C GLY A 174 8.31 -8.27 -14.80
N GLU A 175 8.06 -7.25 -15.63
CA GLU A 175 7.00 -7.18 -16.66
C GLU A 175 7.14 -8.07 -17.92
N LYS A 176 7.83 -9.21 -17.87
CA LYS A 176 7.93 -10.08 -19.07
C LYS A 176 7.39 -11.49 -18.91
N ARG A 177 7.06 -11.89 -17.70
CA ARG A 177 6.39 -13.15 -17.37
C ARG A 177 5.59 -12.79 -16.13
N SER A 178 4.28 -13.02 -16.12
CA SER A 178 3.40 -12.85 -14.94
C SER A 178 3.83 -13.65 -13.70
N VAL A 179 5.01 -14.29 -13.75
CA VAL A 179 5.59 -15.19 -12.77
C VAL A 179 7.08 -14.84 -12.61
N LEU A 180 7.47 -14.57 -11.38
CA LEU A 180 8.85 -14.32 -10.97
C LEU A 180 9.65 -15.63 -10.97
N SER A 181 10.95 -15.55 -11.22
CA SER A 181 11.85 -16.69 -10.96
C SER A 181 11.94 -16.97 -9.46
N SER A 182 12.36 -18.19 -9.07
CA SER A 182 12.49 -18.56 -7.66
C SER A 182 13.39 -17.62 -6.86
N VAL A 183 14.50 -17.17 -7.45
CA VAL A 183 15.41 -16.20 -6.84
C VAL A 183 14.70 -14.87 -6.58
N GLN A 184 13.92 -14.39 -7.56
CA GLN A 184 13.16 -13.15 -7.43
C GLN A 184 12.00 -13.27 -6.42
N VAL A 185 11.33 -14.42 -6.34
CA VAL A 185 10.33 -14.70 -5.29
C VAL A 185 10.98 -14.60 -3.93
N PHE A 186 12.15 -15.23 -3.73
CA PHE A 186 12.85 -15.17 -2.46
C PHE A 186 13.30 -13.74 -2.11
N GLY A 187 13.82 -12.98 -3.09
CA GLY A 187 14.16 -11.57 -2.91
C GLY A 187 12.95 -10.71 -2.55
N ALA A 188 11.79 -10.96 -3.18
CA ALA A 188 10.56 -10.24 -2.89
C ALA A 188 10.03 -10.55 -1.48
N LEU A 189 10.09 -11.81 -1.04
CA LEU A 189 9.73 -12.19 0.33
C LEU A 189 10.65 -11.55 1.37
N GLU A 190 11.95 -11.51 1.11
CA GLU A 190 12.92 -10.85 1.99
C GLU A 190 12.66 -9.34 2.05
N TRP A 191 12.40 -8.70 0.90
CA TRP A 191 12.06 -7.29 0.85
C TRP A 191 10.78 -6.99 1.65
N LEU A 192 9.70 -7.76 1.44
CA LEU A 192 8.43 -7.57 2.15
C LEU A 192 8.59 -7.80 3.65
N ALA A 193 9.29 -8.85 4.06
CA ALA A 193 9.57 -9.12 5.46
C ALA A 193 10.31 -7.95 6.13
N ARG A 194 11.34 -7.40 5.46
CA ARG A 194 12.10 -6.25 5.94
C ARG A 194 11.26 -4.96 5.96
N PHE A 195 10.44 -4.71 4.94
CA PHE A 195 9.54 -3.56 4.90
C PHE A 195 8.51 -3.60 6.04
N HIS A 196 7.85 -4.75 6.23
CA HIS A 196 6.89 -4.95 7.29
C HIS A 196 7.55 -4.85 8.67
N SER A 197 8.69 -5.50 8.89
CA SER A 197 9.40 -5.39 10.17
C SER A 197 9.90 -3.98 10.44
N ARG A 198 10.36 -3.23 9.42
CA ARG A 198 10.82 -1.85 9.58
C ARG A 198 9.71 -0.94 10.07
N SER A 199 8.48 -1.12 9.59
CA SER A 199 7.33 -0.35 10.07
C SER A 199 7.05 -0.56 11.57
N TRP A 200 7.36 -1.74 12.12
CA TRP A 200 7.29 -2.00 13.56
C TRP A 200 8.31 -1.20 14.36
N GLU A 201 9.48 -0.94 13.78
CA GLU A 201 10.57 -0.17 14.40
C GLU A 201 10.22 1.32 14.46
N LEU A 202 9.49 1.81 13.45
CA LEU A 202 8.99 3.18 13.38
C LEU A 202 7.80 3.44 14.33
N GLY A 203 7.35 2.43 15.08
CA GLY A 203 6.19 2.54 15.98
C GLY A 203 4.85 2.66 15.24
N ILE A 204 4.86 2.53 13.92
CA ILE A 204 3.67 2.62 13.08
C ILE A 204 2.82 1.38 13.34
N GLY A 205 1.69 1.56 14.04
CA GLY A 205 0.75 0.48 14.41
C GLY A 205 0.63 0.20 15.91
N LEU A 206 1.54 0.69 16.77
CA LEU A 206 1.39 0.59 18.23
C LEU A 206 0.83 1.88 18.82
N GLY A 207 -0.38 1.83 19.40
CA GLY A 207 -0.98 2.95 20.13
C GLY A 207 -1.39 4.15 19.28
N SER A 208 -1.19 4.11 17.95
CA SER A 208 -1.69 5.13 17.02
C SER A 208 -3.16 4.91 16.62
N ILE A 209 -3.75 3.77 17.01
CA ILE A 209 -5.18 3.48 16.92
C ILE A 209 -5.67 3.35 18.38
N PRO A 210 -6.64 4.17 18.85
CA PRO A 210 -7.17 4.05 20.21
C PRO A 210 -7.79 2.66 20.43
N THR A 211 -7.41 2.01 21.53
CA THR A 211 -7.87 0.67 21.92
C THR A 211 -9.01 0.68 22.95
N SER A 212 -9.80 1.75 23.07
CA SER A 212 -10.94 1.78 23.99
C SER A 212 -12.21 1.23 23.32
N SER A 213 -12.73 0.14 23.90
CA SER A 213 -13.95 -0.58 23.56
C SER A 213 -15.25 0.19 23.86
N GLU A 214 -15.26 1.51 23.71
CA GLU A 214 -16.46 2.34 23.97
C GLU A 214 -16.84 3.25 22.79
N SER A 215 -16.14 3.17 21.66
CA SER A 215 -16.43 4.07 20.53
C SER A 215 -16.12 3.50 19.13
N ARG A 216 -16.38 2.20 18.91
CA ARG A 216 -16.59 1.73 17.53
C ARG A 216 -18.07 1.85 17.17
N PRO A 217 -18.44 2.65 16.16
CA PRO A 217 -19.81 2.69 15.70
C PRO A 217 -20.12 1.38 14.96
N GLY A 218 -21.24 0.75 15.33
CA GLY A 218 -21.85 -0.27 14.49
C GLY A 218 -22.24 0.30 13.12
N PRO A 219 -22.69 -0.55 12.19
CA PRO A 219 -23.09 -0.12 10.86
C PRO A 219 -24.34 0.75 10.96
N GLY A 220 -24.17 2.07 11.16
CA GLY A 220 -25.29 3.00 11.26
C GLY A 220 -25.12 4.28 12.11
N SER A 221 -24.03 4.46 12.88
CA SER A 221 -23.85 5.69 13.69
C SER A 221 -22.65 6.52 13.24
N GLY A 222 -22.90 7.82 13.05
CA GLY A 222 -21.93 8.79 12.53
C GLY A 222 -20.70 8.94 13.42
N VAL A 223 -19.54 8.98 12.76
CA VAL A 223 -18.22 9.23 13.35
C VAL A 223 -18.13 10.69 13.77
N ASP A 224 -18.29 10.96 15.07
CA ASP A 224 -17.86 12.19 15.75
C ASP A 224 -17.03 11.76 16.97
N GLY A 225 -15.72 11.59 16.76
CA GLY A 225 -14.74 11.29 17.80
C GLY A 225 -13.34 11.62 17.29
N GLU A 226 -12.68 12.57 17.94
CA GLU A 226 -11.42 13.25 17.56
C GLU A 226 -10.16 12.36 17.52
N GLN A 227 -10.22 11.06 17.19
CA GLN A 227 -9.09 10.15 17.49
C GLN A 227 -8.64 9.23 16.33
N GLY A 228 -9.09 9.51 15.10
CA GLY A 228 -8.53 8.99 13.83
C GLY A 228 -7.57 9.97 13.13
N LEU A 229 -6.87 10.81 13.90
CA LEU A 229 -6.32 12.12 13.46
C LEU A 229 -5.15 12.09 12.45
N GLY A 230 -4.83 10.97 11.81
CA GLY A 230 -3.74 10.93 10.82
C GLY A 230 -4.10 10.18 9.53
N PHE A 231 -4.61 8.96 9.65
CA PHE A 231 -4.79 8.04 8.53
C PHE A 231 -5.93 8.44 7.58
N ILE A 232 -5.79 8.02 6.32
CA ILE A 232 -6.84 8.20 5.31
C ILE A 232 -7.89 7.08 5.46
N LEU A 233 -9.15 7.46 5.58
CA LEU A 233 -10.30 6.55 5.66
C LEU A 233 -10.70 6.02 4.27
N PRO A 234 -11.58 4.99 4.18
CA PRO A 234 -12.17 4.58 2.90
C PRO A 234 -12.73 5.78 2.11
N PRO A 235 -12.67 5.79 0.76
CA PRO A 235 -12.84 7.02 -0.02
C PRO A 235 -14.13 7.80 0.25
N LEU A 236 -15.28 7.12 0.42
CA LEU A 236 -16.55 7.77 0.74
C LEU A 236 -16.57 8.37 2.15
N GLU A 237 -16.00 7.65 3.13
CA GLU A 237 -15.91 8.09 4.52
C GLU A 237 -14.95 9.28 4.66
N GLU A 238 -13.80 9.21 4.00
CA GLU A 238 -12.82 10.29 3.96
C GLU A 238 -13.40 11.56 3.33
N HIS A 239 -14.12 11.41 2.22
CA HIS A 239 -14.80 12.53 1.59
C HIS A 239 -15.81 13.17 2.54
N ALA A 240 -16.66 12.37 3.18
CA ALA A 240 -17.63 12.85 4.16
C ALA A 240 -16.95 13.57 5.35
N ARG A 241 -15.84 13.01 5.86
CA ARG A 241 -15.03 13.61 6.92
C ARG A 241 -14.50 14.99 6.53
N ARG A 242 -13.90 15.10 5.33
CA ARG A 242 -13.37 16.38 4.81
C ARG A 242 -14.47 17.42 4.60
N ILE A 243 -15.66 17.03 4.18
CA ILE A 243 -16.81 17.94 4.04
C ILE A 243 -17.26 18.46 5.42
N LYS A 244 -17.44 17.57 6.40
CA LYS A 244 -17.82 17.96 7.77
C LYS A 244 -16.81 18.93 8.40
N GLN A 245 -15.51 18.68 8.26
CA GLN A 245 -14.46 19.56 8.78
C GLN A 245 -14.47 20.94 8.13
N LYS A 246 -14.62 21.01 6.80
CA LYS A 246 -14.75 22.30 6.09
C LYS A 246 -15.95 23.13 6.58
N GLN A 247 -17.06 22.47 6.90
CA GLN A 247 -18.25 23.11 7.44
C GLN A 247 -18.08 23.61 8.88
N LYS A 248 -17.27 22.92 9.69
CA LYS A 248 -16.97 23.31 11.09
C LYS A 248 -15.90 24.41 11.21
N HIS A 249 -15.30 24.88 10.11
CA HIS A 249 -14.18 25.84 10.11
C HIS A 249 -13.00 25.43 11.00
N GLU A 250 -12.84 24.14 11.28
CA GLU A 250 -11.71 23.61 12.05
C GLU A 250 -10.47 23.59 11.15
N GLY A 251 -9.46 24.40 11.49
CA GLY A 251 -8.17 24.50 10.79
C GLY A 251 -7.21 23.34 11.07
N GLY A 252 -7.73 22.11 11.20
CA GLY A 252 -6.92 20.92 11.44
C GLY A 252 -6.23 20.43 10.17
N ASP A 253 -5.06 19.79 10.33
CA ASP A 253 -4.39 19.11 9.22
C ASP A 253 -5.32 17.97 8.75
N ILE A 254 -5.90 18.13 7.56
CA ILE A 254 -6.63 17.07 6.86
C ILE A 254 -5.70 15.86 6.83
N GLY A 255 -6.17 14.64 7.09
CA GLY A 255 -5.28 13.46 7.19
C GLY A 255 -4.22 13.48 6.08
N GLN A 256 -2.97 13.74 6.45
CA GLN A 256 -1.81 13.71 5.56
C GLN A 256 -0.99 12.51 6.00
N ASN A 257 -1.46 11.31 5.65
CA ASN A 257 -0.82 10.07 6.06
C ASN A 257 -1.16 8.97 5.05
N VAL A 258 -0.79 7.73 5.37
CA VAL A 258 -1.14 6.53 4.62
C VAL A 258 -2.58 6.07 4.89
N TRP A 259 -3.04 5.04 4.18
CA TRP A 259 -4.37 4.47 4.41
C TRP A 259 -4.49 3.83 5.80
N LEU A 260 -5.65 4.02 6.45
CA LEU A 260 -5.97 3.32 7.70
C LEU A 260 -6.03 1.82 7.49
N ASN A 261 -6.62 1.39 6.37
CA ASN A 261 -6.57 0.00 5.91
C ASN A 261 -5.91 0.02 4.54
N GLY A 262 -4.68 -0.48 4.47
CA GLY A 262 -3.89 -0.58 3.26
C GLY A 262 -4.49 -1.57 2.27
N GLY A 263 -4.07 -1.44 1.02
CA GLY A 263 -4.52 -2.31 -0.06
C GLY A 263 -5.74 -1.78 -0.81
N TYR A 264 -5.84 -2.25 -2.05
CA TYR A 264 -6.92 -1.87 -2.98
C TYR A 264 -8.20 -2.69 -2.81
N THR A 265 -8.16 -3.77 -2.04
CA THR A 265 -9.11 -4.89 -2.19
C THR A 265 -10.03 -5.09 -1.01
N TYR A 266 -9.80 -4.44 0.13
CA TYR A 266 -10.57 -4.68 1.34
C TYR A 266 -12.03 -4.23 1.19
N LEU A 267 -12.91 -4.96 1.88
CA LEU A 267 -14.35 -4.98 1.64
C LEU A 267 -15.04 -3.60 1.64
N SER A 268 -14.67 -2.68 2.53
CA SER A 268 -15.36 -1.37 2.59
C SER A 268 -15.12 -0.49 1.37
N THR A 269 -14.11 -0.77 0.54
CA THR A 269 -13.87 -0.11 -0.76
C THR A 269 -14.49 -0.84 -1.95
N ARG A 270 -15.17 -1.97 -1.69
CA ARG A 270 -15.69 -2.93 -2.68
C ARG A 270 -17.14 -3.34 -2.40
N ARG A 271 -17.91 -2.48 -1.71
CA ARG A 271 -19.27 -2.83 -1.29
C ARG A 271 -20.22 -3.03 -2.47
N LYS A 272 -20.08 -2.26 -3.56
CA LYS A 272 -20.91 -2.42 -4.76
C LYS A 272 -20.68 -3.77 -5.42
N GLU A 273 -19.41 -4.14 -5.56
CA GLU A 273 -18.97 -5.40 -6.16
C GLU A 273 -19.37 -6.59 -5.27
N TYR A 274 -19.26 -6.45 -3.95
CA TYR A 274 -19.75 -7.43 -2.99
C TYR A 274 -21.28 -7.62 -3.06
N THR A 275 -22.06 -6.54 -3.18
CA THR A 275 -23.51 -6.66 -3.40
C THR A 275 -23.84 -7.36 -4.70
N SER A 276 -23.09 -7.08 -5.78
CA SER A 276 -23.26 -7.79 -7.05
C SER A 276 -22.93 -9.28 -6.94
N LEU A 277 -21.92 -9.66 -6.15
CA LEU A 277 -21.58 -11.05 -5.89
C LEU A 277 -22.71 -11.79 -5.15
N ALA A 278 -23.37 -11.13 -4.20
CA ALA A 278 -24.47 -11.73 -3.44
C ALA A 278 -25.72 -12.03 -4.29
N GLU A 279 -25.83 -11.41 -5.47
CA GLU A 279 -26.92 -11.63 -6.44
C GLU A 279 -26.53 -12.62 -7.55
N ASP A 280 -25.27 -13.08 -7.59
CA ASP A 280 -24.76 -14.03 -8.57
C ASP A 280 -25.11 -15.49 -8.21
N ASP A 281 -25.10 -16.36 -9.22
CA ASP A 281 -25.39 -17.81 -9.11
C ASP A 281 -24.10 -18.66 -9.06
N SER A 282 -22.96 -18.04 -8.75
CA SER A 282 -21.69 -18.73 -8.55
C SER A 282 -21.60 -19.40 -7.18
N GLU A 283 -20.77 -20.44 -7.05
CA GLU A 283 -20.50 -21.08 -5.74
C GLU A 283 -20.00 -20.06 -4.69
N TRP A 284 -19.32 -19.01 -5.17
CA TRP A 284 -18.72 -17.96 -4.37
C TRP A 284 -19.75 -17.00 -3.75
N SER A 285 -20.93 -16.86 -4.36
CA SER A 285 -22.04 -16.08 -3.79
C SER A 285 -22.41 -16.63 -2.41
N SER A 286 -22.85 -17.89 -2.35
CA SER A 286 -23.18 -18.55 -1.07
C SER A 286 -21.97 -18.63 -0.13
N ALA A 287 -20.79 -19.01 -0.63
CA ALA A 287 -19.60 -19.19 0.19
C ALA A 287 -19.18 -17.92 0.96
N PHE A 288 -19.35 -16.74 0.35
CA PHE A 288 -18.90 -15.47 0.92
C PHE A 288 -20.02 -14.62 1.51
N CYS A 289 -21.23 -14.69 0.97
CA CYS A 289 -22.35 -13.81 1.32
C CYS A 289 -23.32 -14.42 2.32
N ASP A 290 -23.36 -15.75 2.48
CA ASP A 290 -24.19 -16.39 3.48
C ASP A 290 -23.67 -16.13 4.92
N PRO A 291 -24.57 -16.21 5.93
CA PRO A 291 -24.19 -16.11 7.34
C PRO A 291 -23.03 -17.03 7.73
N PHE A 292 -22.01 -16.46 8.39
CA PHE A 292 -20.81 -17.20 8.79
C PHE A 292 -21.08 -18.25 9.88
N SER A 293 -21.92 -17.90 10.87
CA SER A 293 -22.32 -18.77 11.99
C SER A 293 -23.83 -18.98 11.93
N ASN A 294 -24.24 -20.25 11.85
CA ASN A 294 -25.63 -20.67 11.93
C ASN A 294 -26.10 -20.85 13.38
N SER A 295 -25.36 -20.34 14.38
CA SER A 295 -25.67 -20.61 15.77
C SER A 295 -27.06 -20.07 16.14
N PRO A 296 -28.02 -20.93 16.53
CA PRO A 296 -29.37 -20.51 16.91
C PRO A 296 -29.41 -19.77 18.27
N THR A 297 -28.26 -19.49 18.89
CA THR A 297 -28.17 -18.84 20.21
C THR A 297 -27.87 -17.33 20.16
N SER A 298 -27.99 -16.65 19.01
CA SER A 298 -28.00 -15.18 19.00
C SER A 298 -29.31 -14.65 19.61
N ILE A 299 -29.35 -14.61 20.94
CA ILE A 299 -30.45 -14.06 21.77
C ILE A 299 -30.49 -12.52 21.67
N THR A 300 -29.61 -11.89 20.90
CA THR A 300 -29.52 -10.43 20.80
C THR A 300 -29.35 -9.97 19.37
N GLY A 301 -30.41 -10.07 18.55
CA GLY A 301 -30.76 -9.17 17.43
C GLY A 301 -29.66 -8.62 16.50
N THR A 302 -28.49 -9.24 16.44
CA THR A 302 -27.31 -8.78 15.71
C THR A 302 -27.32 -9.48 14.38
N SER A 303 -27.33 -8.70 13.30
CA SER A 303 -27.25 -9.20 11.93
C SER A 303 -26.12 -10.23 11.84
N SER A 304 -26.46 -11.45 11.43
CA SER A 304 -25.48 -12.52 11.24
C SER A 304 -24.50 -12.09 10.16
N MET A 305 -23.27 -11.80 10.57
CA MET A 305 -22.17 -11.39 9.68
C MET A 305 -21.91 -12.49 8.63
N SER A 306 -21.68 -12.12 7.38
CA SER A 306 -21.30 -13.10 6.35
C SER A 306 -19.85 -13.56 6.50
N THR A 307 -19.46 -14.64 5.82
CA THR A 307 -18.06 -15.11 5.78
C THR A 307 -17.10 -14.01 5.30
N ALA A 308 -17.49 -13.27 4.26
CA ALA A 308 -16.71 -12.14 3.74
C ALA A 308 -16.52 -11.03 4.77
N GLU A 309 -17.59 -10.69 5.49
CA GLU A 309 -17.55 -9.64 6.50
C GLU A 309 -16.72 -10.06 7.72
N ALA A 310 -16.81 -11.34 8.11
CA ALA A 310 -16.01 -11.92 9.18
C ALA A 310 -14.50 -11.88 8.85
N ALA A 311 -14.12 -12.33 7.66
CA ALA A 311 -12.74 -12.27 7.19
C ALA A 311 -12.23 -10.82 7.08
N ALA A 312 -13.03 -9.92 6.49
CA ALA A 312 -12.67 -8.51 6.36
C ALA A 312 -12.51 -7.83 7.74
N LEU A 313 -13.38 -8.14 8.70
CA LEU A 313 -13.26 -7.63 10.06
C LEU A 313 -11.96 -8.12 10.69
N CYS A 314 -11.66 -9.42 10.62
CA CYS A 314 -10.41 -10.02 11.09
C CYS A 314 -9.17 -9.29 10.57
N LEU A 315 -9.12 -8.98 9.27
CA LEU A 315 -7.97 -8.34 8.63
C LEU A 315 -7.91 -6.81 8.82
N THR A 316 -9.02 -6.16 9.15
CA THR A 316 -9.08 -4.71 9.35
C THR A 316 -8.12 -4.30 10.48
N PRO A 317 -7.25 -3.29 10.28
CA PRO A 317 -6.34 -2.81 11.32
C PRO A 317 -7.07 -2.34 12.58
N ARG A 318 -6.55 -2.74 13.75
CA ARG A 318 -7.12 -2.41 15.06
C ARG A 318 -6.07 -2.07 16.11
N GLY A 319 -4.82 -1.88 15.73
CA GLY A 319 -3.71 -1.59 16.64
C GLY A 319 -3.09 -2.86 17.25
N ARG A 320 -3.21 -4.01 16.57
CA ARG A 320 -2.58 -5.26 17.04
C ARG A 320 -1.06 -5.19 16.84
N ILE A 321 -0.32 -5.85 17.73
CA ILE A 321 1.15 -5.77 17.77
C ILE A 321 1.84 -6.27 16.50
N MET A 322 1.19 -7.13 15.71
CA MET A 322 1.70 -7.70 14.47
C MET A 322 1.31 -6.89 13.22
N GLU A 323 0.47 -5.85 13.35
CA GLU A 323 0.12 -4.96 12.25
C GLU A 323 1.35 -4.16 11.81
N SER A 324 1.47 -3.97 10.50
CA SER A 324 2.58 -3.29 9.84
C SER A 324 2.04 -2.30 8.81
N LEU A 325 2.92 -1.50 8.21
CA LEU A 325 2.63 -1.00 6.87
C LEU A 325 2.66 -2.18 5.89
N ILE A 326 1.73 -2.19 4.95
CA ILE A 326 1.72 -3.09 3.80
C ILE A 326 1.80 -2.26 2.52
N HIS A 327 2.37 -2.79 1.44
CA HIS A 327 2.44 -2.14 0.15
C HIS A 327 1.04 -2.01 -0.49
N GLY A 328 0.22 -3.05 -0.39
CA GLY A 328 -1.18 -3.04 -0.83
C GLY A 328 -1.43 -3.29 -2.33
N ASP A 329 -0.38 -3.38 -3.16
CA ASP A 329 -0.47 -3.71 -4.59
C ASP A 329 0.77 -4.50 -5.07
N VAL A 330 1.15 -5.52 -4.30
CA VAL A 330 2.30 -6.36 -4.62
C VAL A 330 2.02 -7.23 -5.85
N LYS A 331 2.85 -7.09 -6.89
CA LYS A 331 2.83 -7.89 -8.12
C LYS A 331 4.13 -7.70 -8.90
N SER A 332 4.41 -8.59 -9.85
CA SER A 332 5.63 -8.58 -10.66
C SER A 332 5.84 -7.27 -11.44
N GLU A 333 4.75 -6.62 -11.82
CA GLU A 333 4.73 -5.35 -12.55
C GLU A 333 5.17 -4.17 -11.68
N ASN A 334 5.06 -4.29 -10.35
CA ASN A 334 5.40 -3.24 -9.39
C ASN A 334 6.77 -3.47 -8.73
N LEU A 335 7.64 -4.28 -9.33
CA LEU A 335 8.98 -4.49 -8.83
C LEU A 335 10.05 -4.55 -9.94
N PHE A 336 11.23 -4.08 -9.57
CA PHE A 336 12.47 -4.30 -10.30
C PHE A 336 13.43 -5.14 -9.46
N THR A 337 14.35 -5.82 -10.13
CA THR A 337 15.37 -6.64 -9.48
C THR A 337 16.76 -6.31 -10.00
N SER A 338 17.78 -6.63 -9.19
CA SER A 338 19.16 -6.69 -9.65
C SER A 338 19.32 -7.76 -10.74
N ARG A 339 20.48 -7.80 -11.39
CA ARG A 339 20.74 -8.82 -12.43
C ARG A 339 20.72 -10.24 -11.90
N SER A 340 21.08 -10.45 -10.62
CA SER A 340 20.98 -11.77 -9.98
C SER A 340 19.54 -12.12 -9.58
N GLY A 341 18.67 -11.13 -9.43
CA GLY A 341 17.31 -11.30 -8.94
C GLY A 341 17.18 -11.27 -7.42
N GLU A 342 18.30 -11.21 -6.69
CA GLU A 342 18.33 -11.33 -5.23
C GLU A 342 17.89 -10.04 -4.53
N ASP A 343 18.37 -8.89 -5.02
CA ASP A 343 17.93 -7.58 -4.55
C ASP A 343 16.71 -7.11 -5.33
N VAL A 344 15.70 -6.65 -4.60
CA VAL A 344 14.42 -6.22 -5.14
C VAL A 344 14.15 -4.77 -4.74
N ALA A 345 13.52 -4.01 -5.64
CA ALA A 345 12.93 -2.73 -5.33
C ALA A 345 11.47 -2.70 -5.78
N PHE A 346 10.56 -2.42 -4.83
CA PHE A 346 9.15 -2.20 -5.13
C PHE A 346 8.87 -0.72 -5.42
N PHE A 347 7.81 -0.46 -6.18
CA PHE A 347 7.32 0.87 -6.50
C PHE A 347 5.80 0.88 -6.64
N ASP A 348 5.22 2.08 -6.80
CA ASP A 348 3.76 2.31 -6.86
C ASP A 348 3.04 2.09 -5.51
N PHE A 349 3.44 2.85 -4.49
CA PHE A 349 2.90 2.79 -3.12
C PHE A 349 1.57 3.54 -2.94
N GLN A 350 0.72 3.54 -3.96
CA GLN A 350 -0.60 4.21 -3.93
C GLN A 350 -1.57 3.65 -2.89
N TYR A 351 -1.36 2.40 -2.50
CA TYR A 351 -2.22 1.67 -1.58
C TYR A 351 -1.52 1.31 -0.28
N VAL A 352 -0.39 1.97 0.02
CA VAL A 352 0.33 1.75 1.28
C VAL A 352 -0.53 2.19 2.47
N GLY A 353 -0.56 1.38 3.51
CA GLY A 353 -1.38 1.62 4.69
C GLY A 353 -1.18 0.56 5.75
N LEU A 354 -1.90 0.65 6.87
CA LEU A 354 -1.82 -0.38 7.91
C LEU A 354 -2.47 -1.68 7.43
N GLY A 355 -1.93 -2.81 7.88
CA GLY A 355 -2.46 -4.13 7.55
C GLY A 355 -1.63 -5.24 8.18
N LEU A 356 -2.01 -6.48 7.88
CA LEU A 356 -1.17 -7.64 8.16
C LEU A 356 -0.36 -7.97 6.91
N GLY A 357 0.95 -8.19 7.06
CA GLY A 357 1.82 -8.48 5.90
C GLY A 357 1.39 -9.67 5.04
N VAL A 358 0.59 -10.59 5.59
CA VAL A 358 -0.03 -11.71 4.83
C VAL A 358 -0.97 -11.24 3.71
N CYS A 359 -1.55 -10.04 3.80
CA CYS A 359 -2.38 -9.47 2.73
C CYS A 359 -1.56 -9.19 1.47
N ASP A 360 -0.32 -8.71 1.62
CA ASP A 360 0.62 -8.55 0.50
C ASP A 360 1.06 -9.91 -0.05
N LEU A 361 1.29 -10.90 0.82
CA LEU A 361 1.65 -12.26 0.41
C LEU A 361 0.54 -12.91 -0.42
N ALA A 362 -0.73 -12.74 -0.04
CA ALA A 362 -1.86 -13.38 -0.74
C ALA A 362 -1.91 -12.93 -2.20
N LYS A 363 -1.69 -11.63 -2.41
CA LYS A 363 -1.59 -11.04 -3.75
C LYS A 363 -0.33 -11.48 -4.49
N LEU A 364 0.83 -11.45 -3.85
CA LEU A 364 2.09 -11.90 -4.46
C LEU A 364 2.00 -13.37 -4.93
N PHE A 365 1.51 -14.26 -4.07
CA PHE A 365 1.42 -15.69 -4.34
C PHE A 365 0.46 -15.96 -5.50
N THR A 366 -0.66 -15.25 -5.53
CA THR A 366 -1.62 -15.40 -6.62
C THR A 366 -1.12 -14.80 -7.92
N CYS A 367 -0.49 -13.62 -7.88
CA CYS A 367 -0.20 -12.84 -9.08
C CYS A 367 1.20 -13.04 -9.65
N SER A 368 2.14 -13.66 -8.92
CA SER A 368 3.56 -13.57 -9.26
C SER A 368 4.43 -14.75 -8.85
N VAL A 369 3.94 -15.68 -8.03
CA VAL A 369 4.66 -16.93 -7.71
C VAL A 369 4.19 -18.03 -8.66
N SER A 370 5.08 -18.87 -9.17
CA SER A 370 4.69 -19.99 -10.04
C SER A 370 3.92 -21.03 -9.22
N VAL A 371 2.89 -21.65 -9.80
CA VAL A 371 2.13 -22.72 -9.13
C VAL A 371 3.04 -23.89 -8.70
N GLU A 372 4.08 -24.19 -9.45
CA GLU A 372 5.07 -25.23 -9.12
C GLU A 372 5.81 -24.93 -7.79
N MET A 373 6.08 -23.65 -7.51
CA MET A 373 6.67 -23.23 -6.24
C MET A 373 5.65 -23.26 -5.08
N LEU A 374 4.37 -23.02 -5.36
CA LEU A 374 3.31 -23.09 -4.35
C LEU A 374 3.01 -24.56 -3.96
N LEU A 375 3.10 -25.48 -4.91
CA LEU A 375 2.88 -26.90 -4.66
C LEU A 375 4.15 -27.61 -4.13
N GLY A 376 5.33 -27.22 -4.62
CA GLY A 376 6.60 -27.83 -4.20
C GLY A 376 6.63 -29.32 -4.51
N SER A 377 6.98 -30.15 -3.51
CA SER A 377 7.00 -31.62 -3.66
C SER A 377 5.61 -32.24 -3.86
N ASP A 378 4.53 -31.50 -3.58
CA ASP A 378 3.16 -31.98 -3.74
C ASP A 378 2.65 -31.85 -5.19
N PHE A 379 3.48 -31.33 -6.11
CA PHE A 379 3.12 -31.20 -7.51
C PHE A 379 2.95 -32.56 -8.19
N GLN A 380 1.70 -32.91 -8.53
CA GLN A 380 1.34 -34.16 -9.21
C GLN A 380 0.98 -33.96 -10.70
N GLY A 381 1.23 -32.77 -11.25
CA GLY A 381 0.89 -32.43 -12.64
C GLY A 381 -0.56 -32.00 -12.87
N TYR A 382 -1.40 -31.98 -11.83
CA TYR A 382 -2.75 -31.42 -11.84
C TYR A 382 -3.09 -30.80 -10.47
N LEU A 383 -4.06 -29.89 -10.44
CA LEU A 383 -4.61 -29.28 -9.23
C LEU A 383 -5.94 -29.95 -8.85
N PRO A 384 -6.14 -30.39 -7.59
CA PRO A 384 -7.44 -30.88 -7.13
C PRO A 384 -8.41 -29.71 -6.86
N ASP A 385 -9.72 -30.00 -6.85
CA ASP A 385 -10.77 -28.99 -6.58
C ASP A 385 -10.68 -28.38 -5.18
N SER A 386 -10.11 -29.10 -4.21
CA SER A 386 -9.86 -28.65 -2.84
C SER A 386 -8.45 -29.07 -2.44
N LEU A 387 -7.69 -28.13 -1.88
CA LEU A 387 -6.27 -28.28 -1.63
C LEU A 387 -5.95 -27.81 -0.21
N SER A 388 -5.41 -28.69 0.64
CA SER A 388 -4.81 -28.28 1.92
C SER A 388 -3.50 -27.52 1.68
N ILE A 389 -2.95 -26.85 2.71
CA ILE A 389 -1.64 -26.20 2.57
C ILE A 389 -0.58 -27.18 2.06
N CYS A 390 0.08 -26.82 0.96
CA CYS A 390 1.16 -27.60 0.36
C CYS A 390 2.52 -27.25 0.98
N THR A 391 3.48 -28.13 0.73
CA THR A 391 4.88 -28.01 1.16
C THR A 391 5.50 -26.72 0.63
N GLY A 392 5.31 -26.41 -0.65
CA GLY A 392 5.84 -25.20 -1.28
C GLY A 392 5.30 -23.91 -0.65
N GLU A 393 3.97 -23.79 -0.53
CA GLU A 393 3.28 -22.69 0.16
C GLU A 393 3.83 -22.51 1.58
N LYS A 394 3.91 -23.60 2.34
CA LYS A 394 4.43 -23.59 3.71
C LYS A 394 5.88 -23.12 3.80
N GLU A 395 6.77 -23.62 2.94
CA GLU A 395 8.18 -23.24 2.92
C GLU A 395 8.39 -21.74 2.60
N LEU A 396 7.60 -21.20 1.67
CA LEU A 396 7.62 -19.77 1.33
C LEU A 396 7.15 -18.91 2.50
N LEU A 397 6.05 -19.33 3.15
CA LEU A 397 5.53 -18.68 4.36
C LEU A 397 6.52 -18.72 5.52
N GLU A 398 7.14 -19.87 5.79
CA GLU A 398 8.17 -20.03 6.82
C GLU A 398 9.40 -19.16 6.54
N ARG A 399 9.79 -19.02 5.27
CA ARG A 399 10.88 -18.13 4.88
C ARG A 399 10.54 -16.67 5.20
N TYR A 400 9.37 -16.20 4.77
CA TYR A 400 8.92 -14.85 5.08
C TYR A 400 8.81 -14.62 6.59
N HIS A 401 8.16 -15.52 7.32
CA HIS A 401 7.94 -15.42 8.76
C HIS A 401 9.25 -15.38 9.53
N ARG A 402 10.20 -16.24 9.18
CA ARG A 402 11.55 -16.23 9.75
C ARG A 402 12.26 -14.90 9.51
N SER A 403 12.19 -14.34 8.31
CA SER A 403 12.81 -13.04 8.00
C SER A 403 12.11 -11.89 8.72
N LEU A 404 10.78 -11.91 8.81
CA LEU A 404 9.99 -10.91 9.53
C LEU A 404 10.41 -10.82 11.01
N LEU A 405 10.67 -11.97 11.64
CA LEU A 405 11.05 -12.06 13.05
C LEU A 405 12.56 -11.91 13.31
N ARG A 406 13.40 -11.71 12.27
CA ARG A 406 14.84 -11.45 12.46
C ARG A 406 15.13 -10.04 12.99
N SER A 407 14.22 -9.08 12.82
CA SER A 407 14.42 -7.69 13.26
C SER A 407 14.72 -7.62 14.77
N PRO A 408 15.67 -6.78 15.22
CA PRO A 408 15.97 -6.58 16.64
C PRO A 408 14.75 -6.21 17.50
N GLN A 409 13.78 -5.45 16.97
CA GLN A 409 12.53 -5.13 17.68
C GLN A 409 11.61 -6.35 17.87
N SER A 410 11.72 -7.38 17.02
CA SER A 410 10.98 -8.65 17.19
C SER A 410 11.25 -9.29 18.55
N ARG A 411 12.48 -9.10 19.06
CA ARG A 411 12.95 -9.66 20.33
C ARG A 411 12.60 -8.82 21.56
N SER A 412 12.34 -7.52 21.39
CA SER A 412 12.05 -6.61 22.51
C SER A 412 10.55 -6.44 22.78
N ARG A 413 9.69 -6.67 21.78
CA ARG A 413 8.23 -6.54 21.91
C ARG A 413 7.52 -7.86 22.27
N SER A 414 8.26 -8.93 22.53
CA SER A 414 7.69 -10.17 23.07
C SER A 414 7.23 -9.98 24.52
N GLN A 415 5.93 -10.06 24.78
CA GLN A 415 5.43 -10.24 26.14
C GLN A 415 5.51 -11.73 26.51
N GLU A 416 5.97 -12.02 27.73
CA GLU A 416 5.84 -13.34 28.37
C GLU A 416 6.29 -14.55 27.53
N GLY A 417 7.41 -14.42 26.80
CA GLY A 417 7.99 -15.55 26.06
C GLY A 417 7.23 -15.99 24.80
N LYS A 418 6.14 -15.30 24.43
CA LYS A 418 5.50 -15.45 23.11
C LYS A 418 6.03 -14.34 22.18
N GLY A 419 6.57 -14.73 21.02
CA GLY A 419 7.04 -13.77 20.01
C GLY A 419 5.90 -12.84 19.52
N ILE A 420 6.24 -11.74 18.83
CA ILE A 420 5.24 -10.76 18.32
C ILE A 420 4.16 -11.43 17.46
N TYR A 421 4.52 -12.49 16.73
CA TYR A 421 3.64 -13.13 15.77
C TYR A 421 3.99 -14.62 15.67
N ASP A 422 3.39 -15.45 16.52
CA ASP A 422 3.62 -16.90 16.49
C ASP A 422 3.11 -17.53 15.18
N TRP A 423 3.59 -18.73 14.88
CA TRP A 423 3.32 -19.41 13.61
C TRP A 423 1.83 -19.74 13.42
N ASP A 424 1.14 -20.17 14.48
CA ASP A 424 -0.26 -20.61 14.37
C ASP A 424 -1.18 -19.41 14.11
N THR A 425 -0.97 -18.31 14.84
CA THR A 425 -1.68 -17.04 14.58
C THR A 425 -1.35 -16.50 13.19
N PHE A 426 -0.09 -16.58 12.76
CA PHE A 426 0.33 -16.17 11.41
C PHE A 426 -0.37 -16.97 10.32
N LEU A 427 -0.46 -18.29 10.48
CA LEU A 427 -1.11 -19.17 9.51
C LEU A 427 -2.61 -18.88 9.42
N ARG A 428 -3.29 -18.64 10.54
CA ARG A 428 -4.72 -18.28 10.55
C ARG A 428 -5.01 -16.94 9.89
N HIS A 429 -4.15 -15.94 10.09
CA HIS A 429 -4.24 -14.69 9.33
C HIS A 429 -3.95 -14.89 7.84
N TRP A 430 -2.99 -15.74 7.47
CA TRP A 430 -2.71 -16.09 6.07
C TRP A 430 -3.93 -16.72 5.37
N GLU A 431 -4.54 -17.72 6.00
CA GLU A 431 -5.75 -18.37 5.48
C GLU A 431 -6.89 -17.34 5.30
N THR A 432 -7.06 -16.46 6.28
CA THR A 432 -8.06 -15.39 6.21
C THR A 432 -7.77 -14.39 5.09
N ALA A 433 -6.50 -14.07 4.84
CA ALA A 433 -6.09 -13.21 3.74
C ALA A 433 -6.37 -13.84 2.37
N LEU A 434 -6.20 -15.17 2.22
CA LEU A 434 -6.61 -15.88 1.00
C LEU A 434 -8.13 -15.85 0.79
N VAL A 435 -8.90 -16.04 1.86
CA VAL A 435 -10.37 -15.94 1.83
C VAL A 435 -10.83 -14.55 1.36
N ASP A 436 -10.30 -13.47 1.95
CA ASP A 436 -10.66 -12.11 1.53
C ASP A 436 -10.18 -11.77 0.11
N TRP A 437 -9.00 -12.26 -0.29
CA TRP A 437 -8.48 -12.09 -1.64
C TRP A 437 -9.34 -12.81 -2.69
N CYS A 438 -9.77 -14.03 -2.40
CA CYS A 438 -10.67 -14.79 -3.28
C CYS A 438 -12.05 -14.16 -3.36
N ARG A 439 -12.60 -13.66 -2.25
CA ARG A 439 -13.83 -12.84 -2.26
C ARG A 439 -13.68 -11.65 -3.20
N PHE A 440 -12.57 -10.93 -3.11
CA PHE A 440 -12.33 -9.80 -4.01
C PHE A 440 -12.32 -10.24 -5.48
N GLN A 441 -11.58 -11.30 -5.84
CA GLN A 441 -11.56 -11.80 -7.22
C GLN A 441 -12.93 -12.31 -7.67
N ALA A 442 -13.70 -13.01 -6.82
CA ALA A 442 -15.05 -13.44 -7.15
C ALA A 442 -15.98 -12.27 -7.49
N SER A 443 -15.83 -11.14 -6.78
CA SER A 443 -16.64 -9.93 -7.02
C SER A 443 -16.17 -9.03 -8.18
N TRP A 444 -14.95 -9.23 -8.69
CA TRP A 444 -14.30 -8.30 -9.64
C TRP A 444 -13.84 -8.97 -10.93
N GLY A 445 -13.48 -10.25 -10.87
CA GLY A 445 -12.86 -11.04 -11.92
C GLY A 445 -11.62 -11.79 -11.39
N PHE A 446 -11.38 -13.00 -11.90
CA PHE A 446 -10.24 -13.83 -11.48
C PHE A 446 -9.01 -13.65 -12.37
N TRP A 447 -7.82 -13.72 -11.78
CA TRP A 447 -6.54 -13.75 -12.49
C TRP A 447 -5.41 -14.36 -11.65
N GLY A 448 -4.31 -14.72 -12.34
CA GLY A 448 -3.13 -15.33 -11.71
C GLY A 448 -3.35 -16.82 -11.46
N ASN A 449 -2.89 -17.32 -10.32
CA ASN A 449 -3.07 -18.70 -9.87
C ASN A 449 -4.51 -18.95 -9.37
N THR A 450 -5.50 -18.71 -10.22
CA THR A 450 -6.93 -18.82 -9.89
C THR A 450 -7.29 -20.21 -9.36
N GLU A 451 -6.95 -21.27 -10.10
CA GLU A 451 -7.29 -22.65 -9.70
C GLU A 451 -6.69 -23.01 -8.32
N TRP A 452 -5.45 -22.58 -8.05
CA TRP A 452 -4.82 -22.79 -6.75
C TRP A 452 -5.54 -22.00 -5.64
N LEU A 453 -5.84 -20.72 -5.88
CA LEU A 453 -6.53 -19.86 -4.91
C LEU A 453 -7.90 -20.44 -4.55
N GLU A 454 -8.69 -20.80 -5.56
CA GLU A 454 -10.01 -21.40 -5.38
C GLU A 454 -9.91 -22.71 -4.60
N ALA A 455 -9.00 -23.63 -4.98
CA ALA A 455 -8.83 -24.89 -4.28
C ALA A 455 -8.39 -24.73 -2.82
N ARG A 456 -7.48 -23.78 -2.54
CA ARG A 456 -7.06 -23.45 -1.17
C ARG A 456 -8.22 -22.89 -0.36
N VAL A 457 -9.01 -21.98 -0.92
CA VAL A 457 -10.13 -21.35 -0.23
C VAL A 457 -11.27 -22.34 0.02
N ARG A 458 -11.59 -23.22 -0.93
CA ARG A 458 -12.54 -24.34 -0.69
C ARG A 458 -12.08 -25.21 0.49
N SER A 459 -10.79 -25.50 0.62
CA SER A 459 -10.26 -26.23 1.78
C SER A 459 -10.37 -25.43 3.09
N ILE A 460 -10.08 -24.13 3.09
CA ILE A 460 -10.14 -23.27 4.29
C ILE A 460 -11.57 -23.11 4.78
N LEU A 461 -12.52 -22.86 3.87
CA LEU A 461 -13.93 -22.71 4.20
C LEU A 461 -14.54 -23.99 4.78
N ASN A 462 -13.95 -25.16 4.53
CA ASN A 462 -14.35 -26.44 5.11
C ASN A 462 -13.55 -26.82 6.38
N ASP A 463 -12.56 -26.02 6.81
CA ASP A 463 -11.81 -26.24 8.05
C ASP A 463 -12.59 -25.69 9.26
N GLN A 464 -13.16 -26.59 10.07
CA GLN A 464 -13.85 -26.21 11.30
C GLN A 464 -12.93 -25.52 12.32
N GLY A 465 -11.64 -25.86 12.33
CA GLY A 465 -10.65 -25.22 13.19
C GLY A 465 -10.42 -23.75 12.82
N TRP A 466 -10.37 -23.44 11.51
CA TRP A 466 -10.31 -22.05 11.03
C TRP A 466 -11.59 -21.29 11.39
N ARG A 467 -12.76 -21.91 11.17
CA ARG A 467 -14.06 -21.29 11.48
C ARG A 467 -14.19 -20.92 12.96
N ASN A 468 -13.90 -21.86 13.86
CA ASN A 468 -13.94 -21.62 15.30
C ASN A 468 -12.94 -20.53 15.71
N TRP A 469 -11.72 -20.57 15.16
CA TRP A 469 -10.71 -19.55 15.44
C TRP A 469 -11.14 -18.14 15.00
N LEU A 470 -11.76 -18.02 13.82
CA LEU A 470 -12.23 -16.74 13.30
C LEU A 470 -13.42 -16.21 14.11
N GLU A 471 -14.33 -17.08 14.55
CA GLU A 471 -15.42 -16.72 15.47
C GLU A 471 -14.85 -16.18 16.79
N ASP A 472 -13.90 -16.90 17.41
CA ASP A 472 -13.21 -16.47 18.63
C ASP A 472 -12.47 -15.13 18.45
N ASP A 473 -11.78 -14.93 17.32
CA ASP A 473 -11.10 -13.66 17.02
C ASP A 473 -12.10 -12.51 16.93
N ILE A 474 -13.24 -12.70 16.25
CA ILE A 474 -14.25 -11.66 16.10
C ILE A 474 -14.96 -11.37 17.42
N GLU A 475 -15.29 -12.38 18.21
CA GLU A 475 -15.99 -12.23 19.49
C GLU A 475 -15.17 -11.46 20.54
N LYS A 476 -13.85 -11.69 20.60
CA LYS A 476 -12.93 -10.97 21.50
C LYS A 476 -13.02 -9.44 21.39
N TYR A 477 -13.57 -8.93 20.29
CA TYR A 477 -13.61 -7.50 19.99
C TYR A 477 -15.01 -6.97 19.65
N LYS A 478 -16.08 -7.73 19.98
CA LYS A 478 -17.49 -7.27 19.94
C LYS A 478 -17.90 -6.42 21.16
N VAL A 479 -16.95 -5.92 21.95
CA VAL A 479 -17.20 -5.06 23.13
C VAL A 479 -17.44 -3.61 22.71
#